data_AF-A0A7C1BXV3-F1
#
_entry.id   AF-A0A7C1BXV3-F1
#
_cell.length_a   1.000
_cell.length_b   1.000
_cell.length_c   1.000
_cell.angle_alpha   90.00
_cell.angle_beta   90.00
_cell.angle_gamma   90.00
#
_symmetry.space_group_name_H-M   'P 1'
#
loop_
_entity.id
_entity.type
_entity.pdbx_description
1 polymer ?
#
loop_
_entity_poly.entity_id
_entity_poly.type
_entity_poly.pdbx_seq_one_letter_code
_entity_poly.pdbx_strand_id
1 'polypeptide(L)'
;EELAKELKTTAKDNIRSVLILETVGKKDNIEVTDDDVKKAMEEIASRNNLKIEELMKLYGAREGSLDAMKSRLFADKVMDFILEKSTIES
;
A
#
# COMPACT_ATOMS: atom_id res chain seq x y z
N GLU A 1 -5.31 7.95 30.55
CA GLU A 1 -4.42 8.99 29.99
C GLU A 1 -3.23 8.39 29.24
N GLU A 2 -2.54 7.39 29.79
CA GLU A 2 -1.43 6.68 29.09
C GLU A 2 -1.81 6.10 27.73
N LEU A 3 -2.95 5.41 27.61
CA LEU A 3 -3.42 4.84 26.32
C LEU A 3 -3.56 5.90 25.21
N ALA A 4 -4.05 7.09 25.55
CA ALA A 4 -4.21 8.18 24.56
C ALA A 4 -2.84 8.74 24.12
N LYS A 5 -1.86 8.77 25.03
CA LYS A 5 -0.50 9.22 24.75
C LYS A 5 0.26 8.21 23.88
N GLU A 6 0.08 6.93 24.14
CA GLU A 6 0.62 5.84 23.32
C GLU A 6 0.04 5.87 21.90
N LEU A 7 -1.29 5.91 21.77
CA LEU A 7 -1.97 6.01 20.47
C LEU A 7 -1.53 7.24 19.67
N LYS A 8 -1.32 8.38 20.33
CA LYS A 8 -0.80 9.60 19.70
C LYS A 8 0.62 9.41 19.15
N THR A 9 1.47 8.69 19.88
CA THR A 9 2.86 8.42 19.48
C THR A 9 2.88 7.53 18.25
N THR A 10 2.15 6.41 18.29
CA THR A 10 1.97 5.49 17.15
C THR A 10 1.40 6.21 15.92
N ALA A 11 0.38 7.06 16.10
CA ALA A 11 -0.19 7.83 14.99
C ALA A 11 0.84 8.78 14.35
N LYS A 12 1.68 9.43 15.16
CA LYS A 12 2.74 10.32 14.67
C LYS A 12 3.80 9.55 13.88
N ASP A 13 4.21 8.40 14.37
CA ASP A 13 5.21 7.57 13.69
C ASP A 13 4.64 7.00 12.37
N ASN A 14 3.37 6.59 12.34
CA ASN A 14 2.70 6.15 11.11
C ASN A 14 2.67 7.26 10.05
N ILE A 15 2.30 8.49 10.42
CA ILE A 15 2.30 9.63 9.50
C ILE A 15 3.72 9.89 8.98
N ARG A 16 4.73 9.83 9.85
CA ARG A 16 6.12 10.00 9.45
C ARG A 16 6.54 8.94 8.43
N SER A 17 6.22 7.67 8.68
CA SER A 17 6.53 6.57 7.76
C SER A 17 5.88 6.77 6.39
N VAL A 18 4.60 7.14 6.34
CA VAL A 18 3.89 7.45 5.09
C VAL A 18 4.60 8.57 4.32
N LEU A 19 4.95 9.67 4.99
CA LEU A 19 5.64 10.80 4.36
C LEU A 19 7.03 10.41 3.81
N ILE A 20 7.76 9.56 4.52
CA ILE A 20 9.07 9.05 4.07
C ILE A 20 8.88 8.20 2.80
N LEU A 21 7.95 7.25 2.81
CA LEU A 21 7.70 6.39 1.65
C LEU A 21 7.24 7.21 0.43
N GLU A 22 6.34 8.18 0.62
CA GLU A 22 5.96 9.11 -0.46
C GLU A 22 7.15 9.90 -1.01
N THR A 23 8.04 10.36 -0.14
CA THR A 23 9.20 11.14 -0.55
C THR A 23 10.18 10.29 -1.37
N VAL A 24 10.44 9.07 -0.93
CA VAL A 24 11.30 8.12 -1.66
C VAL A 24 10.68 7.78 -3.02
N GLY A 25 9.41 7.35 -3.04
CA GLY A 25 8.77 6.97 -4.29
C GLY A 25 8.67 8.12 -5.31
N LYS A 26 8.45 9.36 -4.86
CA LYS A 26 8.52 10.54 -5.74
C LYS A 26 9.92 10.78 -6.28
N LYS A 27 10.95 10.66 -5.45
CA LYS A 27 12.35 10.91 -5.83
C LYS A 27 12.85 9.90 -6.87
N ASP A 28 12.43 8.64 -6.73
CA ASP A 28 12.86 7.54 -7.59
C ASP A 28 11.85 7.21 -8.70
N ASN A 29 10.82 8.05 -8.89
CA ASN A 29 9.76 7.91 -9.91
C ASN A 29 9.08 6.53 -9.88
N ILE A 30 8.77 6.04 -8.69
CA ILE A 30 8.03 4.80 -8.50
C ILE A 30 6.56 5.09 -8.79
N GLU A 31 5.96 4.32 -9.69
CA GLU A 31 4.57 4.47 -10.10
C GLU A 31 3.83 3.14 -9.98
N VAL A 32 2.53 3.21 -9.65
CA VAL A 32 1.63 2.06 -9.70
C VAL A 32 0.96 2.04 -11.06
N THR A 33 1.20 0.98 -11.81
CA THR A 33 0.65 0.78 -13.14
C THR A 33 -0.71 0.08 -13.09
N ASP A 34 -1.46 0.13 -14.19
CA ASP A 34 -2.73 -0.60 -14.29
C ASP A 34 -2.51 -2.13 -14.20
N ASP A 35 -1.37 -2.63 -14.67
CA ASP A 35 -0.99 -4.05 -14.54
C ASP A 35 -0.74 -4.44 -13.07
N ASP A 36 -0.13 -3.55 -12.26
CA ASP A 36 0.05 -3.79 -10.82
C ASP A 36 -1.30 -3.92 -10.11
N VAL A 37 -2.24 -3.03 -10.43
CA VAL A 37 -3.61 -3.07 -9.89
C VAL A 37 -4.33 -4.35 -10.32
N LYS A 38 -4.21 -4.72 -11.60
CA LYS A 38 -4.83 -5.93 -12.13
C LYS A 38 -4.30 -7.18 -11.44
N LYS A 39 -2.97 -7.33 -11.30
CA LYS A 39 -2.35 -8.45 -10.59
C LYS A 39 -2.82 -8.51 -9.14
N ALA A 40 -2.85 -7.38 -8.44
CA ALA A 40 -3.33 -7.32 -7.06
C ALA A 40 -4.80 -7.77 -6.94
N MET A 41 -5.66 -7.35 -7.88
CA MET A 41 -7.06 -7.78 -7.94
C MET A 41 -7.19 -9.29 -8.21
N GLU A 42 -6.39 -9.83 -9.13
CA GLU A 42 -6.34 -11.28 -9.42
C GLU A 42 -5.92 -12.09 -8.19
N GLU A 43 -4.89 -11.64 -7.47
CA GLU A 43 -4.45 -12.29 -6.23
C GLU A 43 -5.53 -12.25 -5.14
N ILE A 44 -6.17 -11.10 -4.94
CA ILE A 44 -7.25 -10.97 -3.94
C ILE A 44 -8.43 -11.86 -4.34
N ALA A 45 -8.83 -11.86 -5.62
CA ALA A 45 -9.91 -12.68 -6.12
C ALA A 45 -9.62 -14.17 -5.87
N SER A 46 -8.41 -14.62 -6.20
CA SER A 46 -7.95 -16.00 -5.96
C SER A 46 -7.96 -16.35 -4.47
N ARG A 47 -7.38 -15.51 -3.60
CA ARG A 47 -7.34 -15.76 -2.14
C ARG A 47 -8.73 -15.84 -1.51
N ASN A 48 -9.72 -15.13 -2.08
CA ASN A 48 -11.09 -15.10 -1.58
C ASN A 48 -12.03 -16.07 -2.34
N ASN A 49 -11.52 -16.86 -3.29
CA ASN A 49 -12.33 -17.70 -4.19
C ASN A 49 -13.47 -16.94 -4.88
N LEU A 50 -13.22 -15.68 -5.25
CA LEU A 50 -14.16 -14.82 -5.96
C LEU A 50 -13.75 -14.68 -7.43
N LYS A 51 -14.72 -14.39 -8.30
CA LYS A 51 -14.41 -13.96 -9.67
C LYS A 51 -13.91 -12.52 -9.66
N ILE A 52 -12.98 -12.20 -10.55
CA ILE A 52 -12.40 -10.85 -10.61
C ILE A 52 -13.47 -9.79 -10.93
N GLU A 53 -14.49 -10.13 -11.73
CA GLU A 53 -15.59 -9.22 -12.06
C GLU A 53 -16.45 -8.89 -10.82
N GLU A 54 -16.63 -9.86 -9.92
CA GLU A 54 -17.35 -9.65 -8.65
C GLU A 54 -16.53 -8.76 -7.71
N LEU A 55 -15.22 -9.00 -7.64
CA LEU A 55 -14.32 -8.19 -6.84
C LEU A 55 -14.24 -6.74 -7.34
N MET A 56 -14.15 -6.53 -8.66
CA MET A 56 -14.16 -5.20 -9.25
C MET A 56 -15.46 -4.44 -8.95
N LYS A 57 -16.61 -5.12 -8.95
CA LYS A 57 -17.88 -4.52 -8.52
C LYS A 57 -17.84 -4.09 -7.06
N LEU A 58 -17.27 -4.90 -6.16
CA LEU A 58 -17.15 -4.56 -4.74
C LEU A 58 -16.27 -3.33 -4.51
N TYR A 59 -15.11 -3.27 -5.18
CA TYR A 59 -14.20 -2.13 -5.09
C TYR A 59 -14.76 -0.88 -5.77
N GLY A 60 -15.52 -1.03 -6.86
CA GLY A 60 -16.19 0.07 -7.53
C GLY A 60 -17.40 0.61 -6.77
N ALA A 61 -18.09 -0.23 -5.98
CA ALA A 61 -19.25 0.17 -5.18
C ALA A 61 -18.87 1.00 -3.95
N ARG A 62 -17.63 0.88 -3.46
CA ARG A 62 -17.15 1.60 -2.29
C ARG A 62 -16.15 2.68 -2.72
N GLU A 63 -16.59 3.92 -2.63
CA GLU A 63 -15.78 5.12 -2.93
C GLU A 63 -14.42 5.08 -2.21
N GLY A 64 -13.36 5.45 -2.93
CA GLY A 64 -11.98 5.47 -2.42
C GLY A 64 -11.29 4.11 -2.27
N SER A 65 -11.98 2.98 -2.52
CA SER A 65 -11.36 1.65 -2.33
C SER A 65 -10.23 1.38 -3.33
N LEU A 66 -10.39 1.84 -4.58
CA LEU A 66 -9.34 1.73 -5.59
C LEU A 66 -8.13 2.61 -5.26
N ASP A 67 -8.37 3.82 -4.78
CA ASP A 67 -7.28 4.73 -4.38
C ASP A 67 -6.53 4.18 -3.17
N ALA A 68 -7.23 3.63 -2.18
CA ALA A 68 -6.62 2.96 -1.04
C ALA A 68 -5.76 1.75 -1.48
N MET A 69 -6.23 0.97 -2.47
CA MET A 69 -5.45 -0.11 -3.05
C MET A 69 -4.19 0.43 -3.73
N LYS A 70 -4.31 1.46 -4.58
CA LYS A 70 -3.16 2.07 -5.25
C LYS A 70 -2.15 2.62 -4.26
N SER A 71 -2.58 3.30 -3.20
CA SER A 71 -1.70 3.79 -2.14
C SER A 71 -0.96 2.67 -1.42
N ARG A 72 -1.64 1.54 -1.16
CA ARG A 72 -0.99 0.36 -0.58
C ARG A 72 0.04 -0.25 -1.53
N LEU A 73 -0.31 -0.45 -2.80
CA LEU A 73 0.60 -0.98 -3.81
C LEU A 73 1.83 -0.09 -3.99
N PHE A 74 1.64 1.23 -3.95
CA PHE A 74 2.73 2.19 -4.00
C PHE A 74 3.67 2.01 -2.80
N ALA A 75 3.13 1.95 -1.58
CA ALA A 75 3.93 1.75 -0.38
C ALA A 75 4.72 0.43 -0.40
N ASP A 76 4.09 -0.66 -0.86
CA ASP A 76 4.74 -1.97 -1.02
C ASP A 76 5.90 -1.87 -2.03
N LYS A 77 5.68 -1.27 -3.21
CA LYS A 77 6.75 -1.09 -4.22
C LYS A 77 7.90 -0.21 -3.74
N VAL A 78 7.61 0.85 -2.99
CA VAL A 78 8.65 1.69 -2.39
C VAL A 78 9.45 0.91 -1.34
N MET A 79 8.78 0.08 -0.53
CA MET A 79 9.46 -0.76 0.45
C MET A 79 10.37 -1.78 -0.23
N ASP A 80 9.89 -2.46 -1.28
CA ASP A 80 10.68 -3.40 -2.06
C ASP A 80 11.91 -2.71 -2.67
N PHE A 81 11.74 -1.52 -3.24
CA PHE A 81 12.86 -0.72 -3.73
C PHE A 81 13.89 -0.39 -2.64
N ILE A 82 13.45 0.02 -1.45
CA ILE A 82 14.35 0.29 -0.32
C ILE A 82 15.09 -0.99 0.08
N LEU A 83 14.41 -2.12 0.17
CA LEU A 83 15.00 -3.41 0.53
C LEU A 83 16.05 -3.85 -0.50
N GLU A 84 15.76 -3.73 -1.79
CA GLU A 84 16.71 -4.05 -2.87
C GLU A 84 17.98 -3.20 -2.83
N LYS A 85 17.89 -1.95 -2.35
CA LYS A 85 19.02 -1.03 -2.20
C LYS A 85 19.75 -1.15 -0.86
N SER A 86 19.17 -1.87 0.10
CA SER A 86 19.71 -1.99 1.44
C SER A 86 20.73 -3.12 1.53
N THR A 87 21.82 -2.88 2.25
CA THR A 87 22.72 -3.96 2.67
C THR A 87 22.12 -4.59 3.92
N ILE A 88 21.65 -5.84 3.79
CA ILE A 88 21.13 -6.62 4.91
C ILE A 88 22.30 -7.40 5.49
N GLU A 89 22.75 -7.01 6.68
CA GLU A 89 23.68 -7.81 7.47
C GLU A 89 22.88 -8.84 8.28
N SER A 90 23.27 -10.11 8.15
CA SER A 90 22.63 -11.27 8.78
C SER A 90 23.16 -11.57 10.17
#